data_AF-K7RNQ0-F1
#
_entry.id   AF-K7RNQ0-F1
#
_cell.length_a   1.000
_cell.length_b   1.000
_cell.length_c   1.000
_cell.angle_alpha   90.00
_cell.angle_beta   90.00
_cell.angle_gamma   90.00
#
_symmetry.space_group_name_H-M   'P 1'
#
loop_
_entity.id
_entity.type
_entity.pdbx_description
1 polymer ?
#
loop_
_entity_poly.entity_id
_entity_poly.type
_entity_poly.pdbx_seq_one_letter_code
_entity_poly.pdbx_strand_id
1 'polypeptide(L)'
;MTPQIRKTLALRDGGCIFPGCQVPAQACQAHHVTPWWAGGPTSIDNLVLVCRHHHGVIEPHRFNPAADQWHITFDPDTGRPRAIPPARIRRDVPPGSDAGERSAPGRDKRAEALEEAEPGSGGGHGQNQQENSAHDPGGREDRPGGQESLIA
;
A
#
# COMPACT_ATOMS: atom_id res chain seq x y z
N MET A 1 7.71 -1.35 -2.05
CA MET A 1 7.96 -1.91 -0.70
C MET A 1 9.43 -2.27 -0.59
N THR A 2 10.10 -1.94 0.52
CA THR A 2 11.50 -2.34 0.74
C THR A 2 11.60 -3.76 1.30
N PRO A 3 12.75 -4.45 1.11
CA PRO A 3 12.99 -5.77 1.71
C PRO A 3 12.85 -5.78 3.25
N GLN A 4 13.27 -4.71 3.92
CA GLN A 4 13.18 -4.54 5.37
C GLN A 4 11.72 -4.49 5.85
N ILE A 5 10.87 -3.75 5.14
CA ILE A 5 9.42 -3.74 5.43
C ILE A 5 8.85 -5.16 5.24
N ARG A 6 9.15 -5.84 4.13
CA ARG A 6 8.65 -7.19 3.86
C ARG A 6 9.06 -8.19 4.94
N LYS A 7 10.34 -8.15 5.37
CA LYS A 7 10.86 -9.00 6.45
C LYS A 7 10.16 -8.71 7.77
N THR A 8 9.97 -7.43 8.10
CA THR A 8 9.29 -7.02 9.34
C THR A 8 7.84 -7.50 9.36
N LEU A 9 7.12 -7.36 8.24
CA LEU A 9 5.75 -7.88 8.11
C LEU A 9 5.71 -9.41 8.26
N ALA A 10 6.64 -10.14 7.66
CA ALA A 10 6.71 -11.60 7.81
C ALA A 10 6.93 -12.03 9.28
N LEU A 11 7.76 -11.29 10.03
CA LEU A 11 8.01 -11.56 11.45
C LEU A 11 6.82 -11.17 12.35
N ARG A 12 6.18 -10.02 12.09
CA ARG A 12 5.05 -9.53 12.90
C ARG A 12 3.79 -10.36 12.67
N ASP A 13 3.47 -10.62 11.41
CA ASP A 13 2.18 -11.19 11.01
C ASP A 13 2.23 -12.72 10.93
N GLY A 14 3.41 -13.32 10.69
CA GLY A 14 3.60 -14.77 10.59
C GLY A 14 2.91 -15.46 9.39
N GLY A 15 2.01 -14.76 8.72
CA GLY A 15 1.14 -15.30 7.69
C GLY A 15 -0.03 -14.34 7.43
N CYS A 16 -1.13 -14.87 6.91
CA CYS A 16 -2.34 -14.09 6.74
C CYS A 16 -2.94 -13.73 8.11
N ILE A 17 -3.16 -12.45 8.39
CA ILE A 17 -3.68 -11.98 9.69
C ILE A 17 -5.16 -12.33 9.96
N PHE A 18 -5.84 -12.97 9.00
CA PHE A 18 -7.25 -13.31 9.14
C PHE A 18 -7.42 -14.45 10.14
N PRO A 19 -8.35 -14.36 11.11
CA PRO A 19 -8.55 -15.39 12.13
C PRO A 19 -8.73 -16.79 11.51
N GLY A 20 -7.92 -17.75 11.94
CA GLY A 20 -7.97 -19.14 11.48
C GLY A 20 -7.32 -19.40 10.11
N CYS A 21 -6.81 -18.39 9.40
CA CYS A 21 -6.08 -18.59 8.16
C CYS A 21 -4.64 -19.04 8.44
N GLN A 22 -4.21 -20.20 7.91
CA GLN A 22 -2.83 -20.69 8.08
C GLN A 22 -1.93 -20.44 6.85
N VAL A 23 -2.33 -19.57 5.92
CA VAL A 23 -1.50 -19.27 4.74
C VAL A 23 -0.20 -18.60 5.21
N PRO A 24 0.97 -19.16 4.86
CA PRO A 24 2.25 -18.68 5.37
C PRO A 24 2.65 -17.35 4.73
N ALA A 25 3.51 -16.58 5.41
CA ALA A 25 3.87 -15.22 5.00
C ALA A 25 4.40 -15.10 3.56
N GLN A 26 5.08 -16.13 3.06
CA GLN A 26 5.62 -16.19 1.69
C GLN A 26 4.53 -16.23 0.62
N ALA A 27 3.34 -16.76 0.96
CA ALA A 27 2.17 -16.82 0.08
C ALA A 27 1.19 -15.65 0.31
N CYS A 28 1.55 -14.71 1.18
CA CYS A 28 0.78 -13.49 1.44
C CYS A 28 1.29 -12.30 0.63
N GLN A 29 0.37 -11.40 0.32
CA GLN A 29 0.60 -10.07 -0.21
C GLN A 29 0.58 -9.07 0.93
N ALA A 30 1.30 -7.96 0.77
CA ALA A 30 1.19 -6.84 1.68
C ALA A 30 0.00 -5.96 1.26
N HIS A 31 -0.90 -5.71 2.19
CA HIS A 31 -2.12 -4.94 1.99
C HIS A 31 -2.07 -3.65 2.80
N HIS A 32 -2.45 -2.54 2.16
CA HIS A 32 -2.54 -1.22 2.76
C HIS A 32 -3.84 -1.07 3.57
N VAL A 33 -3.73 -0.82 4.88
CA VAL A 33 -4.89 -0.61 5.77
C VAL A 33 -5.63 0.68 5.40
N THR A 34 -4.90 1.79 5.33
CA THR A 34 -5.31 2.96 4.57
C THR A 34 -4.80 2.77 3.15
N PRO A 35 -5.68 2.64 2.15
CA PRO A 35 -5.27 2.30 0.79
C PRO A 35 -4.44 3.43 0.17
N TRP A 36 -3.55 3.08 -0.75
CA TRP A 36 -2.67 4.03 -1.44
C TRP A 36 -3.45 5.15 -2.15
N TRP A 37 -4.63 4.83 -2.71
CA TRP A 37 -5.48 5.80 -3.41
C TRP A 37 -6.13 6.82 -2.45
N ALA A 38 -6.13 6.55 -1.14
CA ALA A 38 -6.53 7.47 -0.09
C ALA A 38 -5.32 8.16 0.58
N GLY A 39 -4.12 8.05 0.00
CA GLY A 39 -2.89 8.64 0.54
C GLY A 39 -2.17 7.79 1.58
N GLY A 40 -2.56 6.51 1.73
CA GLY A 40 -1.92 5.62 2.69
C GLY A 40 -0.45 5.33 2.35
N PRO A 41 0.49 5.52 3.30
CA PRO A 41 1.91 5.30 3.05
C PRO A 41 2.25 3.81 2.95
N THR A 42 3.37 3.51 2.28
CA THR A 42 3.99 2.18 2.35
C THR A 42 4.88 2.14 3.59
N SER A 43 4.31 1.83 4.75
CA SER A 43 5.01 1.73 6.04
C SER A 43 4.55 0.49 6.83
N ILE A 44 5.32 0.07 7.83
CA ILE A 44 4.97 -1.08 8.70
C ILE A 44 3.64 -0.83 9.42
N ASP A 45 3.37 0.41 9.79
CA ASP A 45 2.16 0.82 10.53
C ASP A 45 0.91 0.92 9.65
N ASN A 46 1.05 0.82 8.33
CA ASN A 46 -0.07 0.87 7.38
C ASN A 46 -0.17 -0.39 6.50
N LEU A 47 0.67 -1.39 6.72
CA LEU A 47 0.70 -2.61 5.94
C LEU A 47 0.45 -3.84 6.80
N VAL A 48 -0.22 -4.85 6.25
CA VAL A 48 -0.37 -6.18 6.85
C VAL A 48 -0.20 -7.27 5.80
N LEU A 49 0.06 -8.50 6.22
CA LEU A 49 0.04 -9.67 5.34
C LEU A 49 -1.34 -10.32 5.26
N VAL A 50 -1.81 -10.52 4.03
CA VAL A 50 -3.05 -11.24 3.72
C VAL A 50 -2.85 -12.18 2.52
N CYS A 51 -3.51 -13.32 2.52
CA CYS A 51 -3.50 -14.21 1.35
C CYS A 51 -4.35 -13.61 0.21
N ARG A 52 -4.19 -14.12 -1.02
CA ARG A 52 -4.96 -13.64 -2.18
C ARG A 52 -6.48 -13.60 -1.95
N HIS A 53 -7.04 -14.60 -1.27
CA HIS A 53 -8.46 -14.64 -0.96
C HIS A 53 -8.86 -13.49 -0.02
N HIS A 54 -8.19 -13.38 1.12
CA HIS A 54 -8.50 -12.35 2.11
C HIS A 54 -8.13 -10.94 1.67
N HIS A 55 -7.17 -10.77 0.75
CA HIS A 55 -6.88 -9.47 0.13
C HIS A 55 -8.11 -8.90 -0.60
N GLY A 56 -8.88 -9.75 -1.30
CA GLY A 56 -10.12 -9.30 -1.94
C GLY A 56 -11.25 -9.04 -0.95
N VAL A 57 -11.29 -9.78 0.16
CA VAL A 57 -12.32 -9.65 1.20
C VAL A 57 -12.16 -8.34 1.99
N ILE A 58 -10.92 -7.90 2.20
CA ILE A 58 -10.58 -6.76 3.07
C ILE A 58 -10.37 -5.44 2.30
N GLU A 59 -10.30 -5.49 0.96
CA GLU A 59 -10.06 -4.29 0.16
C GLU A 59 -11.19 -3.26 0.39
N PRO A 60 -10.85 -2.03 0.83
CA PRO A 60 -11.85 -1.04 1.14
C PRO A 60 -12.59 -0.57 -0.11
N HIS A 61 -13.93 -0.52 -0.04
CA HIS A 61 -14.73 0.04 -1.12
C HIS A 61 -14.45 1.55 -1.35
N ARG A 62 -13.82 1.87 -2.48
CA ARG A 62 -13.37 3.22 -2.84
C ARG A 62 -14.46 4.30 -2.82
N PHE A 63 -15.67 3.96 -3.24
CA PHE A 63 -16.78 4.91 -3.36
C PHE A 63 -17.82 4.79 -2.24
N ASN A 64 -17.57 3.94 -1.25
CA ASN A 64 -18.49 3.71 -0.14
C ASN A 64 -17.68 3.37 1.13
N PRO A 65 -17.02 4.36 1.74
CA PRO A 65 -16.22 4.14 2.95
C PRO A 65 -17.04 3.70 4.17
N ALA A 66 -18.37 3.88 4.11
CA ALA A 66 -19.32 3.45 5.13
C ALA A 66 -19.83 2.02 4.91
N ALA A 67 -19.35 1.30 3.88
CA ALA A 67 -19.74 -0.08 3.63
C ALA A 67 -19.51 -0.97 4.86
N ASP A 68 -20.50 -1.79 5.20
CA ASP A 68 -20.34 -2.84 6.18
C ASP A 68 -19.42 -3.92 5.58
N GLN A 69 -18.13 -3.85 5.87
CA GLN A 69 -17.12 -4.77 5.33
C GLN A 69 -16.08 -5.10 6.41
N TRP A 70 -15.25 -6.08 6.10
CA TRP A 70 -14.08 -6.35 6.92
C TRP A 70 -13.16 -5.13 6.92
N HIS A 71 -12.52 -4.82 8.04
CA HIS A 71 -11.49 -3.79 8.11
C HIS A 71 -10.38 -4.20 9.08
N ILE A 72 -9.26 -3.51 9.05
CA ILE A 72 -8.11 -3.78 9.93
C ILE A 72 -7.98 -2.66 10.94
N THR A 73 -7.68 -3.03 12.18
CA THR A 73 -7.28 -2.12 13.26
C THR A 73 -5.93 -2.56 13.81
N PHE A 74 -5.20 -1.64 14.42
CA PHE A 74 -4.01 -1.96 15.19
C PHE A 74 -4.32 -1.79 16.66
N ASP A 75 -3.96 -2.78 17.45
CA ASP A 75 -4.02 -2.71 18.90
C ASP A 75 -3.05 -1.60 19.38
N PRO A 76 -3.51 -0.61 20.16
CA PRO A 76 -2.70 0.56 20.51
C PRO A 76 -1.55 0.23 21.48
N ASP A 77 -1.68 -0.84 22.26
CA ASP A 77 -0.70 -1.24 23.26
C ASP A 77 0.40 -2.13 22.67
N THR A 78 0.02 -3.01 21.74
CA THR A 78 0.92 -4.03 21.17
C THR A 78 1.34 -3.75 19.74
N GLY A 79 0.67 -2.84 19.03
CA GLY A 79 0.86 -2.60 17.61
C GLY A 79 0.51 -3.79 16.71
N ARG A 80 -0.21 -4.79 17.24
CA ARG A 80 -0.60 -5.98 16.48
C ARG A 80 -1.84 -5.70 15.63
N PRO A 81 -1.86 -6.10 14.34
CA PRO A 81 -3.03 -5.95 13.51
C PRO A 81 -4.13 -6.95 13.88
N ARG A 82 -5.38 -6.53 13.77
CA ARG A 82 -6.57 -7.37 13.92
C ARG A 82 -7.54 -7.11 12.76
N ALA A 83 -7.98 -8.18 12.10
CA ALA A 83 -9.09 -8.12 11.16
C ALA A 83 -10.42 -8.10 11.93
N ILE A 84 -11.20 -7.04 11.74
CA ILE A 84 -12.52 -6.83 12.35
C ILE A 84 -13.60 -7.22 11.34
N PRO A 85 -14.49 -8.15 11.70
CA PRO A 85 -15.58 -8.55 10.82
C PRO A 85 -16.62 -7.44 10.63
N PRO A 86 -17.36 -7.45 9.51
CA PRO A 86 -18.51 -6.58 9.33
C PRO A 86 -19.55 -6.78 10.44
N ALA A 87 -20.28 -5.71 10.77
CA ALA A 87 -21.33 -5.69 11.78
C ALA A 87 -22.35 -6.82 11.58
N ARG A 88 -22.76 -7.11 10.34
CA ARG A 88 -23.76 -8.16 10.06
C ARG A 88 -23.35 -9.57 10.51
N ILE A 89 -22.07 -9.83 10.75
CA ILE A 89 -21.57 -11.14 11.22
C ILE A 89 -21.01 -11.09 12.65
N ARG A 90 -20.97 -9.90 13.28
CA ARG A 90 -20.62 -9.75 14.70
C ARG A 90 -21.83 -10.18 15.54
N ARG A 91 -21.78 -11.39 16.11
CA ARG A 91 -22.83 -11.89 17.02
C ARG A 91 -22.79 -11.25 18.41
N ASP A 92 -21.67 -10.62 18.76
CA ASP A 92 -21.33 -10.28 20.15
C ASP A 92 -21.15 -8.76 20.41
N VAL A 93 -21.43 -7.90 19.42
CA VAL A 93 -21.26 -6.44 19.57
C VAL A 93 -22.64 -5.77 19.49
N PRO A 94 -23.11 -5.09 20.55
CA PRO A 94 -24.36 -4.34 20.52
C PRO A 94 -24.33 -3.29 19.39
N PRO A 95 -25.43 -3.10 18.64
CA PRO A 95 -25.48 -2.08 17.61
C PRO A 95 -25.29 -0.70 18.25
N GLY A 96 -24.15 -0.04 17.96
CA GLY A 96 -23.86 1.33 18.42
C GLY A 96 -22.47 1.60 19.00
N SER A 97 -21.60 0.60 19.18
CA SER A 97 -20.29 0.81 19.84
C SER A 97 -19.18 1.39 18.95
N ASP A 98 -19.40 1.52 17.63
CA ASP A 98 -18.36 1.91 16.68
C ASP A 98 -18.80 3.01 15.69
N ALA A 99 -19.95 3.63 15.94
CA ALA A 99 -20.37 4.85 15.27
C ALA A 99 -19.79 6.07 16.01
N GLY A 100 -18.48 6.31 15.94
CA GLY A 100 -17.94 7.48 16.63
C GLY A 100 -16.46 7.85 16.51
N GLU A 101 -15.57 6.96 16.10
CA GLU A 101 -14.13 7.29 16.12
C GLU A 101 -13.46 7.01 14.77
N ARG A 102 -13.95 7.68 13.73
CA ARG A 102 -13.11 8.00 12.57
C ARG A 102 -12.47 9.36 12.86
N SER A 103 -11.43 9.37 13.67
CA SER A 103 -10.55 10.54 13.78
C SER A 103 -9.92 10.80 12.42
N ALA A 104 -10.19 11.98 11.88
CA ALA A 104 -9.53 12.54 10.71
C ALA A 104 -8.00 12.43 10.83
N PRO A 105 -7.23 12.37 9.72
CA PRO A 105 -5.78 12.45 9.79
C PRO A 105 -5.40 13.75 10.51
N GLY A 106 -4.69 13.59 11.63
CA GLY A 106 -4.26 14.69 12.48
C GLY A 106 -3.40 15.67 11.70
N ARG A 107 -3.76 16.94 11.80
CA ARG A 107 -2.89 18.07 11.48
C ARG A 107 -1.62 17.96 12.33
N ASP A 108 -0.51 17.84 11.65
CA ASP A 108 0.84 18.16 12.05
C ASP A 108 0.90 19.48 12.86
N LYS A 109 1.07 19.36 14.18
CA LYS A 109 1.52 20.46 15.04
C LYS A 109 3.04 20.51 15.02
N ARG A 110 3.63 21.00 13.93
CA ARG A 110 5.02 21.47 13.94
C ARG A 110 5.20 22.62 12.94
N ALA A 111 4.46 23.69 13.14
CA ALA A 111 4.78 25.00 12.60
C ALA A 111 4.31 26.01 13.65
N GLU A 112 5.25 26.51 14.46
CA GLU A 112 5.27 27.82 15.12
C GLU A 112 6.50 27.85 16.04
N ALA A 113 7.61 28.41 15.54
CA ALA A 113 8.63 29.12 16.34
C ALA A 113 9.80 29.60 15.44
N LEU A 114 9.79 30.92 15.20
CA LEU A 114 10.92 31.86 15.16
C LEU A 114 11.50 32.30 13.80
N GLU A 115 11.54 33.63 13.69
CA GLU A 115 11.86 34.58 12.63
C GLU A 115 13.36 34.89 12.46
N GLU A 116 13.74 35.23 11.21
CA GLU A 116 14.66 36.28 10.70
C GLU A 116 16.18 36.28 11.02
N ALA A 117 17.01 36.10 9.98
CA ALA A 117 18.32 36.76 9.79
C ALA A 117 18.80 36.68 8.31
N GLU A 118 19.09 37.84 7.68
CA GLU A 118 19.55 38.06 6.29
C GLU A 118 21.11 37.90 6.11
N PRO A 119 21.74 38.21 4.95
CA PRO A 119 22.14 37.26 3.90
C PRO A 119 23.69 37.10 3.76
N GLY A 120 24.15 35.95 3.25
CA GLY A 120 25.58 35.69 3.06
C GLY A 120 25.92 34.62 2.03
N SER A 121 26.32 35.09 0.84
CA SER A 121 27.20 34.52 -0.19
C SER A 121 27.60 33.03 -0.18
N GLY A 122 27.39 32.35 -1.33
CA GLY A 122 28.39 31.43 -1.89
C GLY A 122 27.99 29.98 -2.19
N GLY A 123 27.93 29.62 -3.47
CA GLY A 123 28.52 28.36 -3.96
C GLY A 123 27.59 27.16 -4.25
N GLY A 124 27.05 27.14 -5.47
CA GLY A 124 26.97 26.02 -6.42
C GLY A 124 26.62 24.61 -5.91
N HIS A 125 25.50 24.06 -6.39
CA HIS A 125 25.37 22.62 -6.67
C HIS A 125 24.49 22.39 -7.90
N GLY A 126 25.00 21.56 -8.80
CA GLY A 126 24.47 21.28 -10.12
C GLY A 126 23.13 20.57 -10.16
N GLN A 127 22.47 20.76 -11.29
CA GLN A 127 21.21 20.16 -11.68
C GLN A 127 21.43 18.69 -12.08
N ASN A 128 20.61 17.79 -11.55
CA ASN A 128 20.31 16.50 -12.20
C ASN A 128 18.86 16.15 -11.81
N GLN A 129 17.84 16.47 -12.62
CA GLN A 129 17.37 15.72 -13.80
C GLN A 129 17.27 14.22 -13.45
N GLN A 130 16.13 13.67 -13.03
CA GLN A 130 14.80 13.57 -13.66
C GLN A 130 14.78 12.63 -14.87
N GLU A 131 15.24 11.39 -14.73
CA GLU A 131 15.01 10.31 -15.69
C GLU A 131 14.84 9.03 -14.83
N ASN A 132 13.81 8.20 -15.01
CA ASN A 132 13.93 6.96 -15.77
C ASN A 132 12.54 6.41 -16.12
N SER A 133 12.11 6.71 -17.35
CA SER A 133 11.11 5.93 -18.08
C SER A 133 11.79 4.70 -18.67
N ALA A 134 11.24 3.51 -18.48
CA ALA A 134 11.55 2.35 -19.30
C ALA A 134 10.27 1.94 -20.05
N HIS A 135 10.14 2.46 -21.27
CA HIS A 135 9.20 2.04 -22.28
C HIS A 135 9.98 1.18 -23.29
N ASP A 136 9.45 0.00 -23.58
CA ASP A 136 10.00 -0.99 -24.51
C ASP A 136 9.49 -0.74 -25.93
N PRO A 137 10.36 -0.65 -26.96
CA PRO A 137 9.94 -0.89 -28.33
C PRO A 137 10.76 -2.03 -28.96
N GLY A 138 10.08 -3.15 -29.22
CA GLY A 138 10.57 -4.27 -30.01
C GLY A 138 10.95 -3.87 -31.44
N GLY A 139 12.13 -4.31 -31.86
CA GLY A 139 12.74 -4.06 -33.17
C GLY A 139 12.12 -4.86 -34.31
N ARG A 140 12.17 -4.26 -35.49
CA ARG A 140 11.67 -4.71 -36.80
C ARG A 140 12.83 -5.31 -37.59
N GLU A 141 12.70 -6.54 -38.08
CA GLU A 141 13.69 -7.18 -38.96
C GLU A 141 13.40 -6.89 -40.45
N ASP A 142 14.45 -6.49 -41.16
CA ASP A 142 14.51 -6.16 -42.60
C ASP A 142 14.43 -7.41 -43.50
N ARG A 143 13.68 -7.32 -44.61
CA ARG A 143 13.75 -8.25 -45.76
C ARG A 143 14.39 -7.54 -46.95
N PRO A 144 15.38 -8.12 -47.65
CA PRO A 144 15.69 -7.72 -49.01
C PRO A 144 15.01 -8.65 -50.03
N GLY A 145 14.49 -8.07 -51.11
CA GLY A 145 13.92 -8.76 -52.27
C GLY A 145 14.92 -8.99 -53.41
N GLY A 146 14.55 -9.90 -54.32
CA GLY A 146 15.27 -10.20 -55.58
C GLY A 146 15.11 -11.69 -55.94
N GLN A 147 14.01 -12.09 -56.58
CA GLN A 147 13.90 -12.39 -58.03
C GLN A 147 14.71 -13.61 -58.47
N GLU A 148 14.05 -14.65 -59.03
CA GLU A 148 14.21 -15.12 -60.42
C GLU A 148 13.11 -16.15 -60.75
N SER A 149 12.65 -16.10 -62.00
CA SER A 149 11.64 -16.95 -62.64
C SER A 149 12.32 -18.14 -63.32
N LEU A 150 11.69 -19.33 -63.38
CA LEU A 150 11.54 -20.11 -64.63
C LEU A 150 10.69 -21.39 -64.38
N ILE A 151 9.54 -21.45 -65.06
CA ILE A 151 9.00 -22.59 -65.84
C ILE A 151 9.76 -23.94 -65.79
N ALA A 152 9.06 -25.00 -65.34
CA ALA A 152 8.68 -26.20 -66.10
C ALA A 152 8.05 -27.26 -65.16
#